data_AF-A0A5K0YIU8-F1
#
_entry.id   AF-A0A5K0YIU8-F1
#
_cell.length_a   1.000
_cell.length_b   1.000
_cell.length_c   1.000
_cell.angle_alpha   90.00
_cell.angle_beta   90.00
_cell.angle_gamma   90.00
#
_symmetry.space_group_name_H-M   'P 1'
#
loop_
_entity.id
_entity.type
_entity.pdbx_description
1 polymer ?
#
loop_
_entity_poly.entity_id
_entity_poly.type
_entity_poly.pdbx_seq_one_letter_code
_entity_poly.pdbx_strand_id
1 'polypeptide(L)'
;DAQQAFDVITIDDTNDSKWLADTGASAHMIGNPGKISEISAYDGSDHVIVGDDTPLSITHIGNSEVVTGKSSIPLSHVLHVPKLKKYLLS
;
A
#
# COMPACT_ATOMS: atom_id res chain seq x y z
N ASP A 1 32.00 -30.37 4.40
CA ASP A 1 31.41 -30.85 3.16
C ASP A 1 29.89 -30.84 3.31
N ALA A 2 29.20 -30.26 2.31
CA ALA A 2 27.75 -30.02 2.15
C ALA A 2 26.99 -29.41 3.36
N GLN A 3 26.79 -28.09 3.47
CA GLN A 3 25.78 -27.30 2.75
C GLN A 3 24.47 -28.04 2.44
N GLN A 4 23.41 -27.72 3.19
CA GLN A 4 22.15 -27.30 2.58
C GLN A 4 21.34 -26.47 3.58
N ALA A 5 21.39 -25.15 3.34
CA ALA A 5 20.40 -24.21 3.87
C ALA A 5 19.12 -24.42 3.06
N PHE A 6 18.07 -24.87 3.74
CA PHE A 6 16.71 -24.59 3.32
C PHE A 6 16.27 -23.43 4.21
N ASP A 7 16.56 -22.20 3.76
CA ASP A 7 15.80 -21.07 4.28
C ASP A 7 14.34 -21.41 4.00
N VAL A 8 13.62 -21.72 5.08
CA VAL A 8 12.19 -21.87 5.05
C VAL A 8 11.70 -20.50 4.58
N ILE A 9 11.36 -20.41 3.29
CA ILE A 9 10.50 -19.36 2.79
C ILE A 9 9.18 -19.63 3.50
N THR A 10 9.04 -19.07 4.69
CA THR A 10 7.74 -18.85 5.29
C THR A 10 7.06 -17.91 4.31
N ILE A 11 6.27 -18.47 3.41
CA ILE A 11 5.36 -17.71 2.58
C ILE A 11 4.35 -17.15 3.57
N ASP A 12 4.70 -15.99 4.11
CA ASP A 12 3.82 -15.19 4.92
C ASP A 12 2.82 -14.55 3.96
N ASP A 13 1.89 -15.37 3.46
CA ASP A 13 0.70 -15.00 2.67
C ASP A 13 -0.26 -14.11 3.49
N THR A 14 0.15 -13.64 4.67
CA THR A 14 -0.53 -12.60 5.44
C THR A 14 0.00 -11.18 5.16
N ASN A 15 1.02 -11.02 4.30
CA ASN A 15 1.54 -9.70 3.90
C ASN A 15 0.77 -9.02 2.76
N ASP A 16 -0.55 -8.95 2.86
CA ASP A 16 -1.37 -8.03 2.05
C ASP A 16 -1.19 -6.56 2.45
N SER A 17 -0.22 -6.28 3.34
CA SER A 17 -0.04 -4.98 3.98
C SER A 17 1.38 -4.41 3.93
N LYS A 18 2.18 -4.84 2.93
CA LYS A 18 3.52 -4.30 2.70
C LYS A 18 3.48 -3.25 1.58
N TRP A 19 4.10 -2.11 1.84
CA TRP A 19 4.30 -1.06 0.84
C TRP A 19 5.25 -1.52 -0.26
N LEU A 20 4.82 -1.40 -1.50
CA LEU A 20 5.62 -1.59 -2.70
C LEU A 20 6.03 -0.22 -3.20
N ALA A 21 7.34 0.05 -3.25
CA ALA A 21 7.86 1.23 -3.92
C ALA A 21 7.60 1.11 -5.42
N ASP A 22 6.86 2.07 -5.97
CA ASP A 22 6.43 2.09 -7.35
C ASP A 22 6.60 3.50 -7.91
N THR A 23 7.67 3.71 -8.69
CA THR A 23 7.95 5.00 -9.33
C THR A 23 6.94 5.37 -10.41
N GLY A 24 6.07 4.44 -10.81
CA GLY A 24 4.96 4.68 -11.73
C GLY A 24 3.65 5.03 -11.02
N ALA A 25 3.58 4.88 -9.69
CA ALA A 25 2.41 5.30 -8.93
C ALA A 25 2.34 6.84 -8.85
N SER A 26 1.16 7.40 -9.02
CA SER A 26 0.94 8.85 -8.93
C SER A 26 0.75 9.37 -7.49
N ALA A 27 0.48 8.46 -6.55
CA ALA A 27 0.22 8.77 -5.16
C ALA A 27 0.51 7.54 -4.28
N HIS A 28 0.62 7.76 -2.97
CA HIS A 28 0.61 6.67 -2.01
C HIS A 28 -0.81 6.12 -1.87
N MET A 29 -0.99 4.80 -2.01
CA MET A 29 -2.33 4.18 -2.05
C MET A 29 -2.40 2.93 -1.19
N ILE A 30 -3.55 2.71 -0.54
CA ILE A 30 -3.80 1.56 0.33
C ILE A 30 -5.14 0.91 0.03
N GLY A 31 -5.22 -0.42 0.17
CA GLY A 31 -6.48 -1.18 0.01
C GLY A 31 -7.33 -1.25 1.28
N ASN A 32 -6.69 -1.28 2.44
CA ASN A 32 -7.33 -1.43 3.73
C ASN A 32 -7.12 -0.15 4.58
N PRO A 33 -8.19 0.48 5.11
CA PRO A 33 -8.05 1.71 5.88
C PRO A 33 -7.42 1.51 7.27
N GLY A 34 -7.21 0.27 7.71
CA GLY A 34 -6.67 -0.03 9.05
C GLY A 34 -5.28 0.51 9.36
N LYS A 35 -4.55 1.02 8.36
CA LYS A 35 -3.27 1.74 8.55
C LYS A 35 -3.34 3.24 8.25
N ILE A 36 -4.52 3.77 7.96
CA ILE A 36 -4.73 5.21 7.78
C ILE A 36 -5.15 5.84 9.12
N SER A 37 -4.46 6.91 9.49
CA SER A 37 -4.88 7.87 10.51
C SER A 37 -5.45 9.13 9.85
N GLU A 38 -6.21 9.92 10.61
CA GLU A 38 -6.81 11.18 10.12
C GLU A 38 -7.65 10.99 8.85
N ILE A 39 -8.36 9.86 8.77
CA ILE A 39 -9.15 9.49 7.61
C ILE A 39 -10.34 10.45 7.42
N SER A 40 -10.51 10.92 6.19
CA SER A 40 -11.66 11.71 5.75
C SER A 40 -12.21 11.15 4.44
N ALA A 41 -13.51 11.35 4.20
CA ALA A 41 -14.11 10.98 2.92
C ALA A 41 -13.44 11.75 1.79
N TYR A 42 -13.14 11.06 0.70
CA TYR A 42 -12.60 11.68 -0.50
C TYR A 42 -13.76 12.22 -1.34
N ASP A 43 -13.79 13.53 -1.57
CA ASP A 43 -14.85 14.27 -2.27
C ASP A 43 -14.52 14.56 -3.74
N GLY A 44 -13.31 14.20 -4.19
CA GLY A 44 -12.88 14.36 -5.57
C GLY A 44 -13.52 13.34 -6.53
N SER A 45 -13.39 13.62 -7.83
CA SER A 45 -13.87 12.76 -8.91
C SER A 45 -12.79 11.84 -9.49
N ASP A 46 -11.61 11.80 -8.88
CA ASP A 46 -10.48 11.05 -9.44
C ASP A 46 -10.65 9.54 -9.27
N HIS A 47 -10.00 8.80 -10.17
CA HIS A 47 -9.93 7.34 -10.17
C HIS A 47 -8.50 6.88 -10.40
N VAL A 48 -8.17 5.72 -9.85
CA VAL A 48 -6.87 5.08 -10.08
C VAL A 48 -7.01 4.15 -11.26
N ILE A 49 -6.23 4.37 -12.31
CA ILE A 49 -6.13 3.47 -13.46
C ILE A 49 -4.96 2.53 -13.22
N VAL A 50 -5.19 1.22 -13.33
CA VAL A 50 -4.14 0.19 -13.21
C VAL A 50 -3.83 -0.40 -14.59
N GLY A 51 -2.79 -1.23 -14.69
CA GLY A 51 -2.25 -1.71 -15.97
C GLY A 51 -3.20 -2.55 -16.85
N ASP A 52 -4.40 -2.88 -16.39
CA ASP A 52 -5.46 -3.51 -17.18
C ASP A 52 -6.57 -2.52 -17.59
N ASP A 53 -6.30 -1.21 -17.50
CA ASP A 53 -7.21 -0.09 -17.75
C ASP A 53 -8.47 -0.07 -16.86
N THR A 54 -8.53 -0.89 -15.81
CA THR A 54 -9.66 -0.88 -14.87
C THR A 54 -9.59 0.36 -13.96
N PRO A 55 -10.65 1.19 -13.91
CA PRO A 55 -10.72 2.28 -12.96
C PRO A 55 -11.09 1.76 -11.56
N LEU A 56 -10.31 2.16 -10.56
CA LEU A 56 -10.57 1.88 -9.16
C LEU A 56 -11.00 3.16 -8.44
N SER A 57 -12.08 3.07 -7.68
CA SER A 57 -12.63 4.19 -6.92
C SER A 57 -11.80 4.50 -5.69
N ILE A 58 -11.53 5.78 -5.48
CA ILE A 58 -11.00 6.33 -4.23
C ILE A 58 -12.19 6.57 -3.31
N THR A 59 -12.07 6.20 -2.03
CA THR A 59 -13.16 6.39 -1.05
C THR A 59 -12.79 7.36 0.07
N HIS A 60 -11.53 7.36 0.48
CA HIS A 60 -11.03 8.19 1.58
C HIS A 60 -9.61 8.66 1.28
N ILE A 61 -9.20 9.68 2.02
CA ILE A 61 -7.83 10.18 2.08
C ILE A 61 -7.43 10.32 3.55
N GLY A 62 -6.14 10.16 3.84
CA GLY A 62 -5.61 10.40 5.19
C GLY A 62 -4.10 10.26 5.22
N ASN A 63 -3.57 9.95 6.40
CA ASN A 63 -2.14 9.81 6.64
C ASN A 63 -1.82 8.35 7.00
N SER A 64 -0.60 7.91 6.74
CA SER A 64 -0.11 6.57 7.13
C SER A 64 1.36 6.67 7.50
N GLU A 65 1.96 5.57 7.90
CA GLU A 65 3.40 5.48 8.06
C GLU A 65 3.97 4.16 7.51
N VAL A 66 5.24 4.21 7.11
CA VAL A 66 6.05 3.03 6.78
C VAL A 66 7.06 2.80 7.90
N VAL A 67 6.81 1.78 8.71
CA VAL A 67 7.73 1.39 9.78
C VAL A 67 8.83 0.49 9.22
N THR A 68 10.09 0.93 9.37
CA THR A 68 11.29 0.18 8.98
C THR A 68 12.21 0.01 10.20
N GLY A 69 12.14 -1.15 10.84
CA GLY A 69 12.94 -1.45 12.02
C GLY A 69 12.61 -0.52 13.19
N LYS A 70 13.54 0.39 13.51
CA LYS A 70 13.39 1.38 14.59
C LYS A 70 12.96 2.77 14.10
N SER A 71 12.76 2.92 12.80
CA SER A 71 12.41 4.19 12.17
C SER A 71 11.04 4.11 11.53
N SER A 72 10.37 5.24 11.43
CA SER A 72 9.09 5.37 10.72
C SER A 72 9.19 6.53 9.72
N ILE A 73 8.61 6.32 8.54
CA ILE A 73 8.50 7.34 7.51
C ILE A 73 7.02 7.73 7.41
N PRO A 74 6.65 8.98 7.78
CA PRO A 74 5.27 9.42 7.66
C PRO A 74 4.90 9.63 6.19
N LEU A 75 3.70 9.18 5.82
CA LEU A 75 3.08 9.38 4.52
C LEU A 75 1.86 10.27 4.71
N SER A 76 1.79 11.36 3.96
CA SER A 76 0.62 12.22 3.92
C SER A 76 -0.17 11.99 2.64
N HIS A 77 -1.47 12.34 2.65
CA HIS A 77 -2.34 12.27 1.48
C HIS A 77 -2.45 10.87 0.84
N VAL A 78 -2.47 9.84 1.69
CA VAL A 78 -2.63 8.45 1.27
C VAL A 78 -4.07 8.21 0.83
N LEU A 79 -4.23 7.72 -0.40
CA LEU A 79 -5.53 7.41 -0.98
C LEU A 79 -5.98 6.01 -0.57
N HIS A 80 -7.20 5.91 -0.06
CA HIS A 80 -7.84 4.63 0.22
C HIS A 80 -8.64 4.14 -1.00
N VAL A 81 -8.16 3.06 -1.59
CA VAL A 81 -8.69 2.44 -2.81
C VAL A 81 -9.07 0.98 -2.50
N PRO A 82 -10.32 0.67 -2.10
CA PRO A 82 -10.69 -0.63 -1.53
C PRO A 82 -10.40 -1.86 -2.40
N LYS A 83 -10.35 -1.67 -3.73
CA LYS A 83 -10.06 -2.73 -4.71
C LYS A 83 -8.57 -2.90 -5.00
N LEU A 84 -7.70 -2.13 -4.37
CA LEU A 84 -6.26 -2.19 -4.54
C LEU A 84 -5.67 -3.41 -3.82
N LYS A 85 -4.89 -4.21 -4.53
CA LYS A 85 -4.34 -5.48 -4.01
C LYS A 85 -3.02 -5.33 -3.26
N LYS A 86 -2.27 -4.26 -3.50
CA LYS A 86 -0.97 -3.98 -2.87
C LYS A 86 -0.88 -2.50 -2.52
N TYR A 87 -0.23 -2.17 -1.41
CA TYR A 87 -0.06 -0.77 -1.04
C TYR A 87 1.06 -0.18 -1.88
N LEU A 88 0.83 0.98 -2.49
CA LEU A 88 1.77 1.59 -3.42
C LEU A 88 2.41 2.80 -2.77
N LEU A 89 3.73 2.85 -2.78
CA LEU A 89 4.52 3.98 -2.32
C LEU A 89 5.07 4.70 -3.56
N SER A 90 4.52 5.88 -3.84
CA SER A 90 5.04 6.83 -4.84
C SER A 90 6.35 7.50 -4.40
#